data_AF-A0A821S283-F1
#
_entry.id   AF-A0A821S283-F1
#
_cell.length_a   1.000
_cell.length_b   1.000
_cell.length_c   1.000
_cell.angle_alpha   90.00
_cell.angle_beta   90.00
_cell.angle_gamma   90.00
#
_symmetry.space_group_name_H-M   'P 1'
#
loop_
_entity.id
_entity.type
_entity.pdbx_description
1 polymer ?
#
loop_
_entity_poly.entity_id
_entity_poly.type
_entity_poly.pdbx_seq_one_letter_code
_entity_poly.pdbx_strand_id
1 'polypeptide(L)'
;MESIFKYAIFHYNRLDKDAHNLSYKIRLQEETLGLTASESSIQAVHDVCSLVHQRRVQGIFGPSYPEFATLVHSICYRVNIPLINVCSSCYMTENLAGDIDDDTDQKSKHDRISINLYPSIQDLNIAFDNLIHKLHWSKFLIIYDIDSGLIRLQRVLNDPNFNQTDILIRRFINYQDRSALVDAIGRDIFNIILDLNDVNTNTILKMALQMGMISPNYHYVLTTL
;
A
#
# COMPACT_ATOMS: atom_id res chain seq x y z
N MET A 1 -4.91 5.15 13.06
CA MET A 1 -5.19 3.69 13.13
C MET A 1 -5.75 3.24 14.47
N GLU A 2 -5.16 3.64 15.61
CA GLU A 2 -5.59 3.19 16.95
C GLU A 2 -7.11 3.31 17.20
N SER A 3 -7.72 4.46 16.92
CA SER A 3 -9.15 4.67 17.16
C SER A 3 -10.05 3.72 16.36
N ILE A 4 -9.65 3.38 15.13
CA ILE A 4 -10.40 2.46 14.25
C ILE A 4 -10.27 1.03 14.78
N PHE A 5 -9.08 0.65 15.24
CA PHE A 5 -8.83 -0.66 15.83
C PHE A 5 -9.66 -0.87 17.11
N LYS A 6 -9.66 0.12 18.01
CA LYS A 6 -10.50 0.13 19.23
C LYS A 6 -11.99 0.06 18.90
N TYR A 7 -12.43 0.82 17.89
CA TYR A 7 -13.82 0.77 17.43
C TYR A 7 -14.20 -0.61 16.89
N ALA A 8 -13.34 -1.25 16.09
CA ALA A 8 -13.60 -2.59 15.56
C ALA A 8 -13.76 -3.64 16.67
N ILE A 9 -12.90 -3.60 17.69
CA ILE A 9 -12.99 -4.49 18.86
C ILE A 9 -14.24 -4.21 19.70
N PHE A 10 -14.55 -2.94 19.95
CA PHE A 10 -15.78 -2.55 20.62
C PHE A 10 -17.02 -3.06 19.87
N HIS A 11 -17.04 -2.89 18.55
CA HIS A 11 -18.14 -3.30 17.70
C HIS A 11 -18.32 -4.83 17.69
N TYR A 12 -17.23 -5.58 17.55
CA TYR A 12 -17.24 -7.05 17.64
C TYR A 12 -17.77 -7.53 18.99
N ASN A 13 -17.20 -7.02 20.09
CA ASN A 13 -17.60 -7.38 21.45
C ASN A 13 -19.05 -6.98 21.78
N ARG A 14 -19.63 -6.02 21.05
CA ARG A 14 -21.05 -5.67 21.14
C ARG A 14 -21.92 -6.67 20.38
N LEU A 15 -21.58 -6.98 19.12
CA LEU A 15 -22.33 -7.93 18.30
C LEU A 15 -22.35 -9.36 18.88
N ASP A 16 -21.25 -9.78 19.52
CA ASP A 16 -21.17 -11.08 20.22
C ASP A 16 -22.14 -11.17 21.42
N LYS A 17 -22.67 -10.05 21.93
CA LYS A 17 -23.74 -10.08 22.94
C LYS A 17 -25.10 -10.43 22.34
N ASP A 18 -25.29 -10.16 21.04
CA ASP A 18 -26.58 -10.25 20.35
C ASP A 18 -26.66 -11.45 19.38
N ALA A 19 -25.52 -12.05 19.00
CA ALA A 19 -25.43 -13.17 18.05
C ALA A 19 -25.35 -14.55 18.74
N HIS A 20 -26.31 -15.43 18.44
CA HIS A 20 -26.32 -16.84 18.83
C HIS A 20 -25.41 -17.68 17.89
N ASN A 21 -24.86 -18.79 18.41
CA ASN A 21 -24.13 -19.88 17.71
C ASN A 21 -22.59 -19.82 17.54
N LEU A 22 -21.84 -19.23 18.48
CA LEU A 22 -20.45 -19.67 18.71
C LEU A 22 -20.41 -20.58 19.95
N SER A 23 -19.76 -21.73 19.85
CA SER A 23 -19.61 -22.71 20.93
C SER A 23 -18.79 -22.19 22.12
N TYR A 24 -18.14 -21.02 21.96
CA TYR A 24 -17.39 -20.31 22.97
C TYR A 24 -17.58 -18.80 22.81
N LYS A 25 -17.60 -18.09 23.92
CA LYS A 25 -17.66 -16.62 23.95
C LYS A 25 -16.25 -16.06 23.98
N ILE A 26 -15.76 -15.52 22.86
CA ILE A 26 -14.45 -14.84 22.82
C ILE A 26 -14.66 -13.35 23.01
N ARG A 27 -14.07 -12.80 24.07
CA ARG A 27 -13.94 -11.36 24.24
C ARG A 27 -12.57 -10.91 23.77
N LEU A 28 -12.54 -10.00 22.81
CA LEU A 28 -11.30 -9.41 22.31
C LEU A 28 -10.84 -8.28 23.24
N GLN A 29 -9.53 -8.19 23.46
CA GLN A 29 -8.85 -7.11 24.15
C GLN A 29 -7.70 -6.62 23.27
N GLU A 30 -7.52 -5.31 23.18
CA GLU A 30 -6.39 -4.68 22.51
C GLU A 30 -5.26 -4.32 23.46
N GLU A 31 -4.05 -4.42 22.94
CA GLU A 31 -2.87 -3.71 23.44
C GLU A 31 -2.31 -2.93 22.26
N THR A 32 -2.17 -1.61 22.41
CA THR A 32 -1.65 -0.75 21.33
C THR A 32 -0.24 -0.32 21.65
N LEU A 33 0.64 -0.48 20.67
CA LEU A 33 1.99 0.05 20.69
C LEU A 33 2.12 1.14 19.62
N GLY A 34 2.55 2.32 20.02
CA GLY A 34 2.84 3.42 19.11
C GLY A 34 4.30 3.37 18.68
N LEU A 35 4.59 2.68 17.57
CA LEU A 35 5.89 2.83 16.92
C LEU A 35 5.94 4.19 16.21
N THR A 36 7.09 4.85 16.22
CA THR A 36 7.32 6.11 15.48
C THR A 36 8.36 5.91 14.38
N ALA A 37 8.26 6.67 13.29
CA ALA A 37 9.21 6.57 12.17
C ALA A 37 10.67 6.91 12.56
N SER A 38 10.87 7.63 13.66
CA SER A 38 12.19 7.97 14.21
C SER A 38 12.76 6.93 15.17
N GLU A 39 12.00 5.87 15.49
CA GLU A 39 12.49 4.85 16.42
C GLU A 39 13.58 3.98 15.82
N SER A 40 14.52 3.58 16.67
CA SER A 40 15.51 2.59 16.28
C SER A 40 14.85 1.22 16.11
N SER A 41 15.39 0.42 15.19
CA SER A 41 14.99 -0.99 15.02
C SER A 41 15.09 -1.79 16.33
N ILE A 42 16.06 -1.47 17.19
CA ILE A 42 16.23 -2.12 18.51
C ILE A 42 15.03 -1.85 19.42
N GLN A 43 14.55 -0.60 19.46
CA GLN A 43 13.38 -0.24 20.26
C GLN A 43 12.13 -0.96 19.74
N ALA A 44 11.95 -0.99 18.42
CA ALA A 44 10.86 -1.74 17.80
C ALA A 44 10.89 -3.25 18.17
N VAL A 45 12.08 -3.89 18.17
CA VAL A 45 12.23 -5.28 18.64
C VAL A 45 11.82 -5.42 20.09
N HIS A 46 12.33 -4.54 20.96
CA HIS A 46 12.02 -4.60 22.39
C HIS A 46 10.52 -4.52 22.64
N ASP A 47 9.84 -3.61 21.95
CA ASP A 47 8.43 -3.34 22.19
C ASP A 47 7.53 -4.44 21.63
N VAL A 48 7.85 -4.97 20.44
CA VAL A 48 7.17 -6.15 19.89
C VAL A 48 7.38 -7.36 20.79
N CYS A 49 8.61 -7.60 21.26
CA CYS A 49 8.89 -8.69 22.20
C CYS A 49 8.15 -8.52 23.53
N SER A 50 7.98 -7.28 24.01
CA SER A 50 7.21 -6.95 25.21
C SER A 50 5.73 -7.29 25.04
N LEU A 51 5.12 -6.93 23.90
CA LEU A 51 3.75 -7.33 23.58
C LEU A 51 3.58 -8.86 23.59
N VAL A 52 4.52 -9.57 22.97
CA VAL A 52 4.49 -11.04 22.89
C VAL A 52 4.63 -11.68 24.27
N HIS A 53 5.67 -11.32 25.03
CA HIS A 53 6.02 -12.04 26.27
C HIS A 53 5.27 -11.53 27.50
N GLN A 54 5.11 -10.21 27.64
CA GLN A 54 4.50 -9.59 28.82
C GLN A 54 2.98 -9.55 28.70
N ARG A 55 2.47 -9.17 27.51
CA ARG A 55 1.02 -9.04 27.27
C ARG A 55 0.37 -10.30 26.70
N ARG A 56 1.16 -11.28 26.24
CA ARG A 56 0.68 -12.58 25.73
C ARG A 56 -0.38 -12.44 24.64
N VAL A 57 -0.13 -11.54 23.69
CA VAL A 57 -1.02 -11.32 22.54
C VAL A 57 -1.12 -12.58 21.68
N GLN A 58 -2.29 -12.82 21.09
CA GLN A 58 -2.57 -13.97 20.23
C GLN A 58 -2.44 -13.66 18.74
N GLY A 59 -2.18 -12.41 18.39
CA GLY A 59 -2.05 -11.92 17.03
C GLY A 59 -1.62 -10.46 17.05
N ILE A 60 -0.94 -10.03 16.00
CA ILE A 60 -0.41 -8.67 15.85
C ILE A 60 -0.96 -8.07 14.55
N PHE A 61 -1.40 -6.81 14.62
CA PHE A 61 -1.81 -6.02 13.46
C PHE A 61 -0.75 -4.94 13.17
N GLY A 62 -0.43 -4.74 11.90
CA GLY A 62 0.64 -3.82 11.47
C GLY A 62 1.98 -4.53 11.26
N PRO A 63 3.10 -3.80 11.18
CA PRO A 63 3.26 -2.39 11.55
C PRO A 63 2.70 -1.42 10.50
N SER A 64 2.40 -0.20 10.94
CA SER A 64 1.99 0.92 10.06
C SER A 64 3.12 1.44 9.18
N TYR A 65 4.36 1.22 9.64
CA TYR A 65 5.59 1.75 9.07
C TYR A 65 6.32 0.63 8.31
N PRO A 66 6.48 0.74 6.98
CA PRO A 66 7.09 -0.30 6.16
C PRO A 66 8.50 -0.71 6.60
N GLU A 67 9.28 0.23 7.12
CA GLU A 67 10.65 0.03 7.58
C GLU A 67 10.77 -1.02 8.71
N PHE A 68 9.71 -1.23 9.50
CA PHE A 68 9.69 -2.22 10.56
C PHE A 68 9.02 -3.54 10.15
N ALA A 69 8.44 -3.63 8.95
CA ALA A 69 7.61 -4.77 8.56
C ALA A 69 8.37 -6.09 8.54
N THR A 70 9.54 -6.12 7.89
CA THR A 70 10.42 -7.30 7.85
C THR A 70 10.85 -7.74 9.26
N LEU A 71 11.10 -6.76 10.14
CA LEU A 71 11.53 -7.00 11.52
C LEU A 71 10.41 -7.61 12.35
N VAL A 72 9.21 -7.00 12.32
CA VAL A 72 8.02 -7.52 13.02
C VAL A 72 7.63 -8.90 12.50
N HIS A 73 7.70 -9.10 11.17
CA HIS A 73 7.42 -10.38 10.53
C HIS A 73 8.35 -11.49 11.04
N SER A 74 9.67 -11.23 11.05
CA SER A 74 10.66 -12.19 11.54
C SER A 74 10.43 -12.60 13.01
N ILE A 75 10.09 -11.63 13.87
CA ILE A 75 9.75 -11.91 15.28
C ILE A 75 8.49 -12.79 15.35
N CYS A 76 7.41 -12.39 14.68
CA CYS A 76 6.13 -13.11 14.66
C CYS A 76 6.28 -14.55 14.16
N TYR A 77 7.06 -14.73 13.09
CA TYR A 77 7.42 -16.05 12.55
C TYR A 77 8.15 -16.89 13.60
N ARG A 78 9.15 -16.31 14.28
CA ARG A 78 9.95 -17.05 15.28
C ARG A 78 9.13 -17.50 16.48
N VAL A 79 8.16 -16.68 16.91
CA VAL A 79 7.33 -16.95 18.09
C VAL A 79 5.99 -17.61 17.75
N ASN A 80 5.73 -17.90 16.47
CA ASN A 80 4.47 -18.43 15.95
C ASN A 80 3.23 -17.62 16.35
N ILE A 81 3.30 -16.29 16.24
CA ILE A 81 2.15 -15.40 16.43
C ILE A 81 1.66 -14.87 15.08
N PRO A 82 0.36 -15.02 14.75
CA PRO A 82 -0.22 -14.48 13.52
C PRO A 82 0.00 -12.97 13.35
N LEU A 83 0.39 -12.56 12.14
CA LEU A 83 0.63 -11.18 11.75
C LEU A 83 -0.35 -10.75 10.65
N ILE A 84 -1.09 -9.67 10.88
CA ILE A 84 -2.02 -9.09 9.90
C ILE A 84 -1.47 -7.72 9.48
N ASN A 85 -0.92 -7.65 8.28
CA ASN A 85 -0.38 -6.43 7.68
C ASN A 85 -1.47 -5.66 6.93
N VAL A 86 -1.32 -4.33 6.87
CA VAL A 86 -2.16 -3.41 6.07
C VAL A 86 -1.28 -2.44 5.27
N CYS A 87 -0.09 -2.89 4.92
CA CYS A 87 0.99 -2.02 4.48
C CYS A 87 1.19 -2.05 2.96
N SER A 88 1.10 -0.87 2.34
CA SER A 88 1.26 -0.62 0.89
C SER A 88 2.68 -0.78 0.35
N SER A 89 3.71 -0.75 1.21
CA SER A 89 5.13 -0.77 0.78
C SER A 89 5.89 -2.00 1.31
N CYS A 90 5.19 -2.91 1.97
CA CYS A 90 5.80 -4.09 2.60
C CYS A 90 6.02 -5.27 1.63
N TYR A 91 5.91 -5.01 0.32
CA TYR A 91 5.99 -6.02 -0.74
C TYR A 91 7.40 -6.50 -1.05
N MET A 92 8.43 -5.82 -0.54
CA MET A 92 9.80 -6.31 -0.68
C MET A 92 10.03 -7.64 0.05
N THR A 93 9.14 -8.01 0.98
CA THR A 93 9.15 -9.32 1.65
C THR A 93 8.52 -10.44 0.81
N GLU A 94 7.64 -10.13 -0.16
CA GLU A 94 7.03 -11.14 -1.03
C GLU A 94 7.96 -11.52 -2.20
N ASN A 95 8.73 -10.56 -2.72
CA ASN A 95 9.64 -10.80 -3.85
C ASN A 95 10.97 -11.47 -3.48
N LEU A 96 11.31 -11.60 -2.20
CA LEU A 96 12.44 -12.45 -1.76
C LEU A 96 12.21 -13.94 -2.03
N ALA A 97 10.99 -14.34 -2.41
CA ALA A 97 10.63 -15.71 -2.77
C ALA A 97 10.74 -16.02 -4.29
N GLY A 98 11.04 -15.02 -5.12
CA GLY A 98 11.02 -15.14 -6.59
C GLY A 98 12.27 -15.77 -7.21
N ASP A 99 13.46 -15.55 -6.62
CA ASP A 99 14.75 -15.81 -7.29
C ASP A 99 15.70 -16.74 -6.51
N ILE A 100 15.19 -17.61 -5.62
CA ILE A 100 16.04 -18.60 -4.92
C ILE A 100 15.38 -19.99 -5.00
N ASP A 101 16.23 -20.94 -5.38
CA ASP A 101 15.93 -22.28 -5.85
C ASP A 101 15.00 -23.12 -4.97
N ASP A 102 14.41 -24.08 -5.68
CA ASP A 102 13.49 -25.17 -5.35
C ASP A 102 13.81 -25.99 -4.07
N ASP A 103 13.50 -25.45 -2.88
CA ASP A 103 13.37 -26.25 -1.64
C ASP A 103 11.97 -26.04 -1.00
N THR A 104 11.11 -27.04 -1.17
CA THR A 104 9.64 -26.93 -1.16
C THR A 104 8.96 -27.00 0.22
N ASP A 105 9.69 -27.20 1.31
CA ASP A 105 9.10 -27.40 2.66
C ASP A 105 9.17 -26.18 3.59
N GLN A 106 10.10 -25.24 3.38
CA GLN A 106 10.19 -24.02 4.21
C GLN A 106 9.38 -22.84 3.64
N LYS A 107 9.22 -22.79 2.30
CA LYS A 107 8.42 -21.79 1.56
C LYS A 107 7.00 -21.67 2.10
N SER A 108 6.36 -22.81 2.40
CA SER A 108 4.97 -22.84 2.84
C SER A 108 4.74 -22.39 4.29
N LYS A 109 5.76 -22.37 5.15
CA LYS A 109 5.60 -21.98 6.57
C LYS A 109 5.76 -20.48 6.82
N HIS A 110 6.63 -19.81 6.08
CA HIS A 110 6.87 -18.36 6.21
C HIS A 110 5.62 -17.55 5.82
N ASP A 111 4.88 -18.02 4.81
CA ASP A 111 3.61 -17.43 4.36
C ASP A 111 2.41 -17.76 5.27
N ARG A 112 2.50 -18.78 6.13
CA ARG A 112 1.36 -19.22 6.96
C ARG A 112 1.15 -18.37 8.21
N ILE A 113 2.15 -17.61 8.65
CA ILE A 113 2.06 -16.80 9.85
C ILE A 113 1.55 -15.38 9.57
N SER A 114 1.58 -14.92 8.31
CA SER A 114 1.26 -13.53 7.97
C SER A 114 0.29 -13.40 6.82
N ILE A 115 -0.64 -12.46 6.92
CA ILE A 115 -1.53 -12.08 5.82
C ILE A 115 -1.44 -10.56 5.65
N ASN A 116 -1.26 -10.09 4.42
CA ASN A 116 -1.39 -8.68 4.09
C ASN A 116 -2.76 -8.41 3.49
N LEU A 117 -3.51 -7.48 4.09
CA LEU A 117 -4.83 -7.07 3.60
C LEU A 117 -4.73 -5.98 2.53
N TYR A 118 -3.56 -5.38 2.32
CA TYR A 118 -3.33 -4.47 1.21
C TYR A 118 -3.10 -5.26 -0.09
N PRO A 119 -3.70 -4.86 -1.23
CA PRO A 119 -3.56 -5.56 -2.51
C PRO A 119 -2.11 -5.75 -2.94
N SER A 120 -1.75 -6.92 -3.45
CA SER A 120 -0.36 -7.17 -3.89
C SER A 120 0.06 -6.21 -5.00
N ILE A 121 1.36 -5.92 -5.11
CA ILE A 121 1.90 -5.13 -6.23
C ILE A 121 1.56 -5.79 -7.58
N GLN A 122 1.53 -7.12 -7.62
CA GLN A 122 1.18 -7.88 -8.83
C GLN A 122 -0.29 -7.64 -9.22
N ASP A 123 -1.20 -7.71 -8.24
CA ASP A 123 -2.62 -7.43 -8.46
C ASP A 123 -2.84 -5.98 -8.90
N LEU A 124 -2.15 -5.02 -8.29
CA LEU A 124 -2.22 -3.62 -8.67
C LEU A 124 -1.70 -3.38 -10.09
N ASN A 125 -0.57 -3.99 -10.46
CA ASN A 125 -0.03 -3.92 -11.81
C ASN A 125 -1.04 -4.43 -12.84
N ILE A 126 -1.66 -5.59 -12.58
CA ILE A 126 -2.68 -6.18 -13.46
C ILE A 126 -3.93 -5.30 -13.50
N ALA A 127 -4.35 -4.74 -12.37
CA ALA A 127 -5.54 -3.90 -12.28
C ALA A 127 -5.37 -2.60 -13.08
N PHE A 128 -4.23 -1.91 -12.95
CA PHE A 128 -3.98 -0.67 -13.69
C PHE A 128 -3.77 -0.92 -15.19
N ASP A 129 -3.07 -1.98 -15.56
CA ASP A 129 -2.92 -2.44 -16.96
C ASP A 129 -4.29 -2.68 -17.61
N ASN A 130 -5.13 -3.50 -16.97
CA ASN A 130 -6.47 -3.78 -17.46
C ASN A 130 -7.34 -2.53 -17.51
N LEU A 131 -7.21 -1.61 -16.55
CA LEU A 131 -7.97 -0.35 -16.52
C LEU A 131 -7.63 0.52 -17.73
N ILE A 132 -6.34 0.76 -17.99
CA ILE A 132 -5.86 1.60 -19.10
C ILE A 132 -6.29 1.03 -20.44
N HIS A 133 -6.17 -0.30 -20.62
CA HIS A 133 -6.65 -0.98 -21.83
C HIS A 133 -8.16 -0.91 -22.01
N LYS A 134 -8.93 -1.12 -20.93
CA LYS A 134 -10.40 -1.05 -20.98
C LYS A 134 -10.90 0.36 -21.28
N LEU A 135 -10.18 1.39 -20.84
CA LEU A 135 -10.47 2.78 -21.15
C LEU A 135 -9.94 3.21 -22.53
N HIS A 136 -9.27 2.31 -23.26
CA HIS A 136 -8.68 2.58 -24.57
C HIS A 136 -7.75 3.82 -24.58
N TRP A 137 -6.99 4.00 -23.50
CA TRP A 137 -6.03 5.09 -23.42
C TRP A 137 -4.91 4.84 -24.43
N SER A 138 -4.60 5.86 -25.22
CA SER A 138 -3.50 5.82 -26.21
C SER A 138 -2.30 6.66 -25.77
N LYS A 139 -2.53 7.75 -25.04
CA LYS A 139 -1.48 8.60 -24.45
C LYS A 139 -1.90 9.02 -23.05
N PHE A 140 -0.94 9.02 -22.13
CA PHE A 140 -1.18 9.41 -20.74
C PHE A 140 0.09 9.95 -20.06
N LEU A 141 -0.13 10.74 -19.01
CA LEU A 141 0.90 11.29 -18.15
C LEU A 141 0.87 10.58 -16.81
N ILE A 142 2.01 10.07 -16.34
CA ILE A 142 2.21 9.58 -14.97
C ILE A 142 2.96 10.66 -14.18
N ILE A 143 2.36 11.14 -13.10
CA ILE A 143 2.98 12.04 -12.12
C ILE A 143 3.21 11.26 -10.82
N TYR A 144 4.46 11.17 -10.36
CA TYR A 144 4.84 10.42 -9.16
C TYR A 144 5.77 11.21 -8.23
N ASP A 145 5.77 10.93 -6.92
CA ASP A 145 6.65 11.59 -5.94
C ASP A 145 7.78 10.68 -5.42
N ILE A 146 7.52 9.38 -5.33
CA ILE A 146 8.47 8.36 -4.86
C ILE A 146 8.77 7.34 -5.97
N ASP A 147 10.06 7.08 -6.24
CA ASP A 147 10.49 6.20 -7.33
C ASP A 147 9.97 4.76 -7.17
N SER A 148 9.87 4.25 -5.93
CA SER A 148 9.31 2.92 -5.65
C SER A 148 7.84 2.78 -6.00
N GLY A 149 7.10 3.89 -6.11
CA GLY A 149 5.69 3.89 -6.48
C GLY A 149 5.45 3.39 -7.91
N LEU A 150 6.38 3.70 -8.83
CA LEU A 150 6.28 3.28 -10.24
C LEU A 150 6.25 1.76 -10.43
N ILE A 151 6.73 0.98 -9.45
CA ILE A 151 6.69 -0.48 -9.51
C ILE A 151 5.25 -1.01 -9.65
N ARG A 152 4.25 -0.29 -9.13
CA ARG A 152 2.83 -0.66 -9.27
C ARG A 152 2.27 -0.44 -10.69
N LEU A 153 3.00 0.28 -11.52
CA LEU A 153 2.68 0.58 -12.93
C LEU A 153 3.68 -0.09 -13.88
N GLN A 154 4.56 -0.97 -13.37
CA GLN A 154 5.61 -1.61 -14.16
C GLN A 154 5.04 -2.36 -15.37
N ARG A 155 3.88 -3.01 -15.24
CA ARG A 155 3.25 -3.72 -16.34
C ARG A 155 2.82 -2.77 -17.47
N VAL A 156 2.19 -1.66 -17.10
CA VAL A 156 1.80 -0.57 -18.03
C VAL A 156 3.01 0.04 -18.72
N LEU A 157 4.07 0.31 -17.96
CA LEU A 157 5.29 0.93 -18.48
C LEU A 157 6.06 0.05 -19.47
N ASN A 158 5.91 -1.27 -19.35
CA ASN A 158 6.58 -2.25 -20.21
C ASN A 158 5.65 -2.88 -21.26
N ASP A 159 4.41 -2.38 -21.38
CA ASP A 159 3.45 -2.90 -22.34
C ASP A 159 3.88 -2.54 -23.78
N PRO A 160 4.09 -3.54 -24.66
CA PRO A 160 4.51 -3.31 -26.05
C PRO A 160 3.49 -2.56 -26.90
N ASN A 161 2.23 -2.43 -26.47
CA ASN A 161 1.22 -1.66 -27.19
C ASN A 161 1.45 -0.14 -27.12
N PHE A 162 2.24 0.33 -26.14
CA PHE A 162 2.57 1.74 -26.00
C PHE A 162 3.97 2.04 -26.55
N ASN A 163 4.09 3.08 -27.37
CA ASN A 163 5.40 3.59 -27.73
C ASN A 163 5.95 4.45 -26.58
N GLN A 164 7.27 4.61 -26.52
CA GLN A 164 7.91 5.49 -25.53
C GLN A 164 7.42 6.95 -25.58
N THR A 165 6.89 7.39 -26.74
CA THR A 165 6.34 8.75 -26.90
C THR A 165 4.92 8.91 -26.37
N ASP A 166 4.23 7.79 -26.13
CA ASP A 166 2.82 7.76 -25.72
C ASP A 166 2.67 7.93 -24.21
N ILE A 167 3.70 7.54 -23.44
CA ILE A 167 3.75 7.65 -21.99
C ILE A 167 4.65 8.80 -21.59
N LEU A 168 4.08 9.83 -20.99
CA LEU A 168 4.85 10.92 -20.38
C LEU A 168 5.04 10.62 -18.90
N ILE A 169 6.29 10.55 -18.42
CA ILE A 169 6.58 10.31 -17.00
C ILE A 169 7.21 11.57 -16.40
N ARG A 170 6.68 12.04 -15.27
CA ARG A 170 7.14 13.24 -14.57
C ARG A 170 7.19 13.02 -13.07
N ARG A 171 8.32 13.38 -12.46
CA ARG A 171 8.46 13.39 -11.01
C ARG A 171 7.97 14.71 -10.46
N PHE A 172 7.15 14.67 -9.41
CA PHE A 172 6.68 15.85 -8.70
C PHE A 172 7.57 16.10 -7.47
N ILE A 173 8.37 17.16 -7.54
CA ILE A 173 9.33 17.52 -6.48
C ILE A 173 8.93 18.83 -5.81
N ASN A 174 8.43 19.80 -6.58
CA ASN A 174 8.15 21.15 -6.11
C ASN A 174 6.66 21.48 -6.27
N TYR A 175 6.03 21.95 -5.20
CA TYR A 175 4.62 22.33 -5.14
C TYR A 175 4.23 23.50 -6.05
N GLN A 176 5.19 24.22 -6.63
CA GLN A 176 4.93 25.27 -7.63
C GLN A 176 5.13 24.80 -9.07
N ASP A 177 5.69 23.61 -9.25
CA ASP A 177 6.06 23.10 -10.56
C ASP A 177 4.82 22.65 -11.33
N ARG A 178 4.49 23.42 -12.37
CA ARG A 178 3.41 23.13 -13.32
C ARG A 178 3.93 22.52 -14.62
N SER A 179 5.24 22.29 -14.76
CA SER A 179 5.86 21.83 -16.01
C SER A 179 5.22 20.55 -16.53
N ALA A 180 4.93 19.58 -15.64
CA ALA A 180 4.25 18.34 -16.01
C ALA A 180 2.88 18.57 -16.66
N LEU A 181 2.09 19.50 -16.10
CA LEU A 181 0.76 19.85 -16.62
C LEU A 181 0.86 20.66 -17.92
N VAL A 182 1.83 21.57 -18.02
CA VAL A 182 2.11 22.33 -19.26
C VAL A 182 2.53 21.38 -20.38
N ASP A 183 3.40 20.41 -20.09
CA ASP A 183 3.82 19.40 -21.05
C ASP A 183 2.66 18.52 -21.52
N ALA A 184 1.72 18.18 -20.61
CA ALA A 184 0.51 17.44 -20.97
C ALA A 184 -0.36 18.21 -21.95
N ILE A 185 -0.60 19.51 -21.69
CA ILE A 185 -1.35 20.39 -22.58
C ILE A 185 -0.65 20.51 -23.94
N GLY A 186 0.67 20.73 -23.95
CA GLY A 186 1.45 20.89 -25.18
C GLY A 186 1.53 19.63 -26.05
N ARG A 187 1.18 18.46 -25.50
CA ARG A 187 1.18 17.16 -26.19
C ARG A 187 -0.21 16.58 -26.41
N ASP A 188 -1.27 17.35 -26.11
CA ASP A 188 -2.66 16.90 -26.15
C ASP A 188 -2.91 15.63 -25.34
N ILE A 189 -2.32 15.55 -24.14
CA ILE A 189 -2.49 14.44 -23.19
C ILE A 189 -3.61 14.79 -22.21
N PHE A 190 -4.70 14.02 -22.28
CA PHE A 190 -5.88 14.23 -21.44
C PHE A 190 -6.03 13.20 -20.30
N ASN A 191 -5.29 12.10 -20.36
CA ASN A 191 -5.32 11.03 -19.38
C ASN A 191 -4.14 11.17 -18.43
N ILE A 192 -4.39 11.22 -17.12
CA ILE A 192 -3.37 11.52 -16.11
C ILE A 192 -3.48 10.51 -14.97
N ILE A 193 -2.36 9.86 -14.66
CA ILE A 193 -2.19 8.97 -13.51
C ILE A 193 -1.41 9.72 -12.44
N LEU A 194 -1.96 9.77 -11.23
CA LEU A 194 -1.37 10.42 -10.07
C LEU A 194 -0.98 9.36 -9.04
N ASP A 195 0.32 9.16 -8.87
CA ASP A 195 0.93 8.34 -7.82
C ASP A 195 1.66 9.22 -6.82
N LEU A 196 0.87 9.97 -6.05
CA LEU A 196 1.34 11.03 -5.16
C LEU A 196 0.64 10.90 -3.81
N ASN A 197 1.34 11.21 -2.72
CA ASN A 197 0.69 11.32 -1.41
C ASN A 197 -0.47 12.35 -1.41
N ASP A 198 -1.34 12.28 -0.41
CA ASP A 198 -2.55 13.10 -0.32
C ASP A 198 -2.29 14.61 -0.47
N VAL A 199 -1.20 15.11 0.12
CA VAL A 199 -0.83 16.53 0.11
C VAL A 199 -0.44 16.97 -1.30
N ASN A 200 0.40 16.17 -1.97
CA ASN A 200 0.87 16.43 -3.32
C ASN A 200 -0.26 16.27 -4.35
N THR A 201 -1.10 15.24 -4.20
CA THR A 201 -2.31 15.03 -4.99
C THR A 201 -3.24 16.24 -4.93
N ASN A 202 -3.53 16.73 -3.72
CA ASN A 202 -4.40 17.91 -3.54
C ASN A 202 -3.81 19.14 -4.25
N THR A 203 -2.50 19.31 -4.15
CA THR A 203 -1.75 20.41 -4.74
C THR A 203 -1.80 20.37 -6.27
N ILE A 204 -1.53 19.22 -6.89
CA ILE A 204 -1.61 19.03 -8.35
C ILE A 204 -3.03 19.24 -8.86
N LEU A 205 -4.05 18.70 -8.18
CA LEU A 205 -5.44 18.87 -8.61
C LEU A 205 -5.90 20.33 -8.55
N LYS A 206 -5.44 21.10 -7.56
CA LYS A 206 -5.67 22.56 -7.51
C LYS A 206 -4.99 23.28 -8.68
N MET A 207 -3.77 22.91 -9.03
CA MET A 207 -3.07 23.49 -10.18
C MET A 207 -3.78 23.13 -11.50
N ALA A 208 -4.19 21.87 -11.67
CA ALA A 208 -4.98 21.42 -12.81
C ALA A 208 -6.29 22.21 -12.94
N LEU A 209 -6.98 22.47 -11.82
CA LEU A 209 -8.19 23.30 -11.81
C LEU A 209 -7.91 24.74 -12.30
N GLN A 210 -6.84 25.37 -11.81
CA GLN A 210 -6.44 26.72 -12.25
C GLN A 210 -6.07 26.78 -13.73
N MET A 211 -5.58 25.68 -14.29
CA MET A 211 -5.19 25.56 -15.68
C MET A 211 -6.33 25.08 -16.60
N GLY A 212 -7.54 24.91 -16.06
CA GLY A 212 -8.70 24.45 -16.85
C GLY A 212 -8.64 22.96 -17.23
N MET A 213 -7.81 22.17 -16.55
CA MET A 213 -7.64 20.73 -16.80
C MET A 213 -8.61 19.86 -15.98
N ILE A 214 -9.62 20.47 -15.35
CA ILE A 214 -10.74 19.77 -14.71
C ILE A 214 -11.97 20.01 -15.59
N SER A 215 -12.08 19.21 -16.66
CA SER A 215 -13.17 19.27 -17.63
C SER A 215 -13.56 17.86 -18.07
N PRO A 216 -14.69 17.68 -18.79
CA PRO A 216 -15.15 16.35 -19.23
C PRO A 216 -14.15 15.58 -20.10
N ASN A 217 -13.17 16.28 -20.69
CA ASN A 217 -12.16 15.66 -21.55
C ASN A 217 -10.99 15.07 -20.76
N TYR A 218 -10.74 15.55 -19.54
CA TYR A 218 -9.62 15.09 -18.74
C TYR A 218 -10.03 13.95 -17.80
N HIS A 219 -9.22 12.91 -17.76
CA HIS A 219 -9.44 11.73 -16.94
C HIS A 219 -8.27 11.55 -15.98
N TYR A 220 -8.57 11.44 -14.68
CA TYR A 220 -7.57 11.25 -13.63
C TYR A 220 -7.75 9.87 -12.99
N VAL A 221 -6.65 9.13 -12.88
CA VAL A 221 -6.56 7.89 -12.09
C VAL A 221 -5.64 8.14 -10.91
N LEU A 222 -6.15 7.95 -9.70
CA LEU A 222 -5.39 8.06 -8.46
C LEU A 222 -4.95 6.66 -8.05
N THR A 223 -3.66 6.45 -7.85
CA THR A 223 -3.13 5.12 -7.49
C THR A 223 -2.87 4.95 -6.00
N THR A 224 -2.92 6.03 -5.24
CA THR A 224 -2.84 5.97 -3.78
C THR A 224 -4.16 5.49 -3.18
N LEU A 225 -4.09 4.35 -2.49
CA LEU A 225 -5.18 3.71 -1.75
C LEU A 225 -4.99 3.89 -0.24
#